data_AF-A0A846QWR6-F1
#
_entry.id   AF-A0A846QWR6-F1
#
_cell.length_a   1.000
_cell.length_b   1.000
_cell.length_c   1.000
_cell.angle_alpha   90.00
_cell.angle_beta   90.00
_cell.angle_gamma   90.00
#
_symmetry.space_group_name_H-M   'P 1'
#
loop_
_entity.id
_entity.type
_entity.pdbx_description
1 polymer ?
#
loop_
_entity_poly.entity_id
_entity_poly.type
_entity_poly.pdbx_seq_one_letter_code
_entity_poly.pdbx_strand_id
1 'polypeptide(L)'
;MRRLLPILFFLTLLTSCSEYQKVLKNEDVKAKYDMAQKFYDEGDFKRANRLFEQVAPKYVGKPQGERIMFFFADSYYKIKDYYTAGYQFERFVKSYPKSDKTQEALFLGAKSYYELSPRYSLDQTDTDKALLKLQNFINTYPDSEYLPQANIMAKELTTKKERKAFEIAKQFTKLGEFYTLDYNISAIAALDNFISDFPGSIYKEEVMYQKVIATTNLALNSTANKMEQRLFDAQEAYKTLKKNFPETKYQKKADDLMGKVEKQLQNYSK
;
A
#
# COMPACT_ATOMS: atom_id res chain seq x y z
N MET A 1 -29.02 39.48 43.74
CA MET A 1 -29.00 38.00 43.77
C MET A 1 -29.13 37.35 42.38
N ARG A 2 -30.00 37.82 41.48
CA ARG A 2 -30.23 37.21 40.15
C ARG A 2 -29.05 37.27 39.16
N ARG A 3 -28.08 38.18 39.38
CA ARG A 3 -26.82 38.29 38.58
C ARG A 3 -25.65 37.47 39.13
N LEU A 4 -25.77 36.91 40.35
CA LEU A 4 -24.73 36.06 40.96
C LEU A 4 -24.90 34.58 40.62
N LEU A 5 -26.11 34.15 40.26
CA LEU A 5 -26.44 32.79 39.80
C LEU A 5 -25.64 32.32 38.56
N PRO A 6 -25.51 33.10 37.47
CA PRO A 6 -24.71 32.67 36.32
C PRO A 6 -23.20 32.64 36.65
N ILE A 7 -22.72 33.49 37.55
CA ILE A 7 -21.33 33.51 38.00
C ILE A 7 -21.03 32.28 38.87
N LEU A 8 -21.96 31.88 39.74
CA LEU A 8 -21.85 30.68 40.57
C LEU A 8 -21.90 29.40 39.71
N PHE A 9 -22.77 29.36 38.69
CA PHE A 9 -22.85 28.26 37.74
C PHE A 9 -21.57 28.14 36.88
N PHE A 10 -21.01 29.28 36.45
CA PHE A 10 -19.73 29.32 35.76
C PHE A 10 -18.56 28.91 36.67
N LEU A 11 -18.59 29.26 37.96
CA LEU A 11 -17.59 28.79 38.94
C LEU A 11 -17.66 27.27 39.17
N THR A 12 -18.85 26.66 39.20
CA THR A 12 -19.00 25.21 39.36
C THR A 12 -18.46 24.42 38.16
N LEU A 13 -18.47 25.00 36.96
CA LEU A 13 -17.84 24.42 35.77
C LEU A 13 -16.30 24.44 35.85
N LEU A 14 -15.72 25.39 36.60
CA LEU A 14 -14.27 25.52 36.79
C LEU A 14 -13.70 24.58 37.87
N THR A 15 -14.54 24.03 38.75
CA THR A 15 -14.12 23.09 39.82
C THR A 15 -14.13 21.62 39.43
N SER A 16 -14.59 21.27 38.23
CA SER A 16 -14.59 19.89 37.73
C SER A 16 -13.22 19.50 37.16
N CYS A 17 -12.20 19.42 38.02
CA CYS A 17 -11.01 18.63 37.68
C CYS A 17 -11.43 17.16 37.67
N SER A 18 -11.64 16.61 36.47
CA SER A 18 -12.09 15.23 36.30
C SER A 18 -11.09 14.27 36.95
N GLU A 19 -11.59 13.16 37.49
CA GLU A 19 -10.76 12.10 38.08
C GLU A 19 -9.64 11.67 37.12
N TYR A 20 -9.94 11.62 35.82
CA TYR A 20 -8.96 11.43 34.75
C TYR A 20 -7.79 12.44 34.80
N GLN A 21 -8.06 13.75 34.92
CA GLN A 21 -7.01 14.76 34.99
C GLN A 21 -6.17 14.65 36.26
N LYS A 22 -6.78 14.23 37.38
CA LYS A 22 -6.05 13.95 38.63
C LYS A 22 -5.09 12.78 38.45
N VAL A 23 -5.56 11.67 37.87
CA VAL A 23 -4.73 10.48 37.64
C VAL A 23 -3.65 10.73 36.59
N LEU A 24 -3.98 11.44 35.51
CA LEU A 24 -3.03 11.76 34.44
C LEU A 24 -1.82 12.57 34.94
N LYS A 25 -2.03 13.48 35.90
CA LYS A 25 -0.99 14.36 36.46
C LYS A 25 -0.25 13.77 37.68
N ASN A 26 -0.77 12.72 38.29
CA ASN A 26 -0.13 12.07 39.44
C ASN A 26 1.08 11.22 38.98
N GLU A 27 2.02 10.89 39.84
CA GLU A 27 3.12 9.96 39.57
C GLU A 27 2.78 8.48 39.79
N ASP A 28 1.65 8.17 40.44
CA ASP A 28 1.22 6.80 40.68
C ASP A 28 0.91 6.05 39.38
N VAL A 29 1.83 5.14 39.03
CA VAL A 29 1.77 4.35 37.80
C VAL A 29 0.68 3.30 37.86
N LYS A 30 0.38 2.75 39.04
CA LYS A 30 -0.66 1.73 39.20
C LYS A 30 -2.03 2.37 38.97
N ALA A 31 -2.29 3.53 39.58
CA ALA A 31 -3.53 4.27 39.34
C ALA A 31 -3.72 4.62 37.86
N LYS A 32 -2.65 5.01 37.16
CA LYS A 32 -2.70 5.26 35.71
C LYS A 32 -3.02 3.99 34.92
N TYR A 33 -2.40 2.87 35.26
CA TYR A 33 -2.67 1.60 34.59
C TYR A 33 -4.13 1.14 34.78
N ASP A 34 -4.62 1.12 36.03
CA ASP A 34 -5.98 0.69 36.35
C ASP A 34 -7.01 1.56 35.61
N MET A 35 -6.78 2.88 35.57
CA MET A 35 -7.63 3.83 34.83
C MET A 35 -7.50 3.69 33.31
N ALA A 36 -6.31 3.42 32.78
CA ALA A 36 -6.09 3.19 31.35
C ALA A 36 -6.87 1.96 30.87
N GLN A 37 -6.82 0.88 31.65
CA GLN A 37 -7.54 -0.35 31.35
C GLN A 37 -9.05 -0.12 31.40
N LYS A 38 -9.56 0.60 32.41
CA LYS A 38 -10.98 0.97 32.46
C LYS A 38 -11.41 1.71 31.19
N PHE A 39 -10.67 2.73 30.76
CA PHE A 39 -11.01 3.46 29.53
C PHE A 39 -10.90 2.60 28.27
N TYR A 40 -9.94 1.68 28.22
CA TYR A 40 -9.80 0.75 27.11
C TYR A 40 -11.01 -0.18 27.02
N ASP A 41 -11.44 -0.75 28.15
CA ASP A 41 -12.60 -1.64 28.24
C ASP A 41 -13.92 -0.89 27.91
N GLU A 42 -14.01 0.40 28.25
CA GLU A 42 -15.12 1.30 27.87
C GLU A 42 -15.06 1.76 26.40
N GLY A 43 -14.00 1.43 25.66
CA GLY A 43 -13.80 1.86 24.27
C GLY A 43 -13.32 3.31 24.09
N ASP A 44 -13.00 4.01 25.18
CA ASP A 44 -12.34 5.32 25.12
C ASP A 44 -10.82 5.16 24.94
N PHE A 45 -10.45 4.70 23.75
CA PHE A 45 -9.06 4.44 23.39
C PHE A 45 -8.20 5.71 23.43
N LYS A 46 -8.79 6.90 23.27
CA LYS A 46 -8.03 8.16 23.30
C LYS A 46 -7.56 8.50 24.72
N ARG A 47 -8.43 8.37 25.73
CA ARG A 47 -8.04 8.54 27.14
C ARG A 47 -7.15 7.39 27.62
N ALA A 48 -7.46 6.15 27.20
CA ALA A 48 -6.64 4.99 27.50
C ALA A 48 -5.20 5.16 26.98
N ASN A 49 -5.04 5.51 25.70
CA ASN A 49 -3.74 5.66 25.05
C ASN A 49 -2.84 6.68 25.76
N ARG A 50 -3.40 7.84 26.16
CA ARG A 50 -2.65 8.88 26.90
C ARG A 50 -2.11 8.41 28.25
N LEU A 51 -2.85 7.54 28.93
CA LEU A 51 -2.40 6.94 30.19
C LEU A 51 -1.39 5.83 29.92
N PHE A 52 -1.66 4.94 28.94
CA PHE A 52 -0.74 3.88 28.54
C PHE A 52 0.62 4.42 28.09
N GLU A 53 0.67 5.57 27.42
CA GLU A 53 1.93 6.23 27.02
C GLU A 53 2.85 6.52 28.21
N GLN A 54 2.28 6.91 29.35
CA GLN A 54 3.04 7.21 30.57
C GLN A 54 3.37 5.96 31.39
N VAL A 55 2.60 4.88 31.19
CA VAL A 55 2.72 3.62 31.93
C VAL A 55 3.69 2.66 31.24
N ALA A 56 3.58 2.48 29.93
CA ALA A 56 4.31 1.45 29.18
C ALA A 56 5.84 1.47 29.40
N PRO A 57 6.53 2.62 29.38
CA PRO A 57 7.98 2.66 29.63
C PRO A 57 8.37 2.16 31.03
N LYS A 58 7.51 2.35 32.04
CA LYS A 58 7.77 1.97 33.43
C LYS A 58 7.52 0.47 33.71
N TYR A 59 6.87 -0.23 32.77
CA TYR A 59 6.51 -1.65 32.89
C TYR A 59 7.29 -2.60 31.97
N VAL A 60 8.26 -2.10 31.19
CA VAL A 60 9.12 -2.95 30.35
C VAL A 60 9.82 -4.01 31.22
N GLY A 61 9.71 -5.27 30.84
CA GLY A 61 10.32 -6.42 31.56
C GLY A 61 9.58 -6.87 32.83
N LYS A 62 8.49 -6.20 33.24
CA LYS A 62 7.63 -6.64 34.34
C LYS A 62 6.54 -7.60 33.83
N PRO A 63 5.93 -8.45 34.69
CA PRO A 63 4.88 -9.39 34.29
C PRO A 63 3.69 -8.73 33.57
N GLN A 64 3.32 -7.50 33.94
CA GLN A 64 2.21 -6.76 33.30
C GLN A 64 2.64 -6.02 32.02
N GLY A 65 3.94 -5.93 31.74
CA GLY A 65 4.50 -5.14 30.65
C GLY A 65 4.03 -5.58 29.27
N GLU A 66 3.89 -6.89 29.07
CA GLU A 66 3.38 -7.48 27.85
C GLU A 66 1.97 -6.95 27.53
N ARG A 67 1.02 -7.14 28.46
CA ARG A 67 -0.37 -6.68 28.31
C ARG A 67 -0.46 -5.17 28.08
N ILE A 68 0.30 -4.39 28.85
CA ILE A 68 0.31 -2.92 28.74
C ILE A 68 0.82 -2.48 27.37
N MET A 69 1.92 -3.05 26.88
CA MET A 69 2.49 -2.69 25.59
C MET A 69 1.57 -3.09 24.42
N PHE A 70 0.89 -4.23 24.52
CA PHE A 70 -0.11 -4.62 23.53
C PHE A 70 -1.28 -3.63 23.48
N PHE A 71 -1.91 -3.32 24.62
CA PHE A 71 -3.03 -2.37 24.67
C PHE A 71 -2.62 -0.95 24.28
N PHE A 72 -1.38 -0.56 24.55
CA PHE A 72 -0.87 0.71 24.10
C PHE A 72 -0.83 0.80 22.57
N ALA A 73 -0.27 -0.23 21.91
CA ALA A 73 -0.24 -0.32 20.45
C ALA A 73 -1.64 -0.42 19.84
N ASP A 74 -2.50 -1.27 20.39
CA ASP A 74 -3.87 -1.42 19.91
C ASP A 74 -4.69 -0.14 20.11
N SER A 75 -4.51 0.58 21.22
CA SER A 75 -5.20 1.86 21.41
C SER A 75 -4.87 2.86 20.30
N TYR A 76 -3.61 2.93 19.82
CA TYR A 76 -3.26 3.75 18.65
C TYR A 76 -4.00 3.27 17.39
N TYR A 77 -4.09 1.96 17.20
CA TYR A 77 -4.81 1.37 16.07
C TYR A 77 -6.29 1.75 16.09
N LYS A 78 -6.94 1.64 17.26
CA LYS A 78 -8.36 1.97 17.44
C LYS A 78 -8.68 3.44 17.24
N ILE A 79 -7.76 4.35 17.58
CA ILE A 79 -7.90 5.79 17.29
C ILE A 79 -7.44 6.17 15.87
N LYS A 80 -7.08 5.18 15.04
CA LYS A 80 -6.63 5.34 13.65
C LYS A 80 -5.32 6.10 13.48
N ASP A 81 -4.51 6.17 14.53
CA ASP A 81 -3.12 6.59 14.41
C ASP A 81 -2.29 5.38 13.97
N TYR A 82 -2.46 5.01 12.71
CA TYR A 82 -1.88 3.79 12.15
C TYR A 82 -0.35 3.83 12.09
N TYR A 83 0.24 5.02 11.93
CA TYR A 83 1.70 5.15 11.92
C TYR A 83 2.29 4.77 13.27
N THR A 84 1.74 5.35 14.34
CA THR A 84 2.20 5.04 15.70
C THR A 84 1.80 3.62 16.10
N ALA A 85 0.61 3.14 15.72
CA ALA A 85 0.17 1.78 15.98
C ALA A 85 1.14 0.74 15.40
N GLY A 86 1.46 0.84 14.10
CA GLY A 86 2.39 -0.08 13.44
C GLY A 86 3.75 -0.11 14.14
N TYR A 87 4.26 1.07 14.51
CA TYR A 87 5.53 1.17 15.24
C TYR A 87 5.47 0.51 16.63
N GLN A 88 4.41 0.75 17.41
CA GLN A 88 4.30 0.15 18.75
C GLN A 88 4.05 -1.36 18.69
N PHE A 89 3.34 -1.87 17.70
CA PHE A 89 3.21 -3.32 17.49
C PHE A 89 4.54 -3.98 17.14
N GLU A 90 5.37 -3.35 16.30
CA GLU A 90 6.73 -3.84 16.03
C GLU A 90 7.58 -3.88 17.31
N ARG A 91 7.47 -2.86 18.17
CA ARG A 91 8.15 -2.85 19.47
C ARG A 91 7.63 -3.94 20.38
N PHE A 92 6.31 -4.16 20.43
CA PHE A 92 5.71 -5.25 21.21
C PHE A 92 6.29 -6.61 20.78
N VAL A 93 6.28 -6.91 19.49
CA VAL A 93 6.80 -8.18 18.94
C VAL A 93 8.29 -8.34 19.25
N LYS A 94 9.07 -7.26 19.15
CA LYS A 94 10.49 -7.28 19.48
C LYS A 94 10.74 -7.52 20.97
N SER A 95 9.93 -6.94 21.85
CA SER A 95 10.07 -7.06 23.30
C SER A 95 9.52 -8.38 23.85
N TYR A 96 8.47 -8.92 23.24
CA TYR A 96 7.77 -10.13 23.69
C TYR A 96 7.55 -11.11 22.53
N PRO A 97 8.63 -11.70 21.96
CA PRO A 97 8.52 -12.58 20.79
C PRO A 97 7.86 -13.94 21.07
N LYS A 98 7.67 -14.30 22.35
CA LYS A 98 7.03 -15.55 22.79
C LYS A 98 5.61 -15.33 23.33
N SER A 99 5.04 -14.14 23.15
CA SER A 99 3.70 -13.83 23.63
C SER A 99 2.65 -14.56 22.80
N ASP A 100 1.56 -14.99 23.44
CA ASP A 100 0.37 -15.50 22.75
C ASP A 100 -0.27 -14.42 21.85
N LYS A 101 0.07 -13.15 22.08
CA LYS A 101 -0.38 -12.00 21.28
C LYS A 101 0.55 -11.64 20.14
N THR A 102 1.69 -12.31 19.96
CA THR A 102 2.67 -11.97 18.90
C THR A 102 2.06 -12.11 17.49
N GLN A 103 1.25 -13.14 17.24
CA GLN A 103 0.56 -13.33 15.96
C GLN A 103 -0.43 -12.19 15.67
N GLU A 104 -1.29 -11.86 16.64
CA GLU A 104 -2.24 -10.75 16.52
C GLU A 104 -1.52 -9.40 16.34
N ALA A 105 -0.45 -9.15 17.09
CA ALA A 105 0.33 -7.92 17.00
C ALA A 105 1.05 -7.78 15.65
N LEU A 106 1.62 -8.85 15.10
CA LEU A 106 2.23 -8.81 13.77
C LEU A 106 1.19 -8.51 12.69
N PHE A 107 0.01 -9.12 12.78
CA PHE A 107 -1.09 -8.85 11.87
C PHE A 107 -1.58 -7.40 11.96
N LEU A 108 -1.90 -6.92 13.18
CA LEU A 108 -2.38 -5.54 13.39
C LEU A 108 -1.30 -4.50 13.03
N GLY A 109 -0.03 -4.79 13.26
CA GLY A 109 1.08 -3.95 12.82
C GLY A 109 1.15 -3.85 11.29
N ALA A 110 1.07 -4.98 10.57
CA ALA A 110 1.02 -5.01 9.11
C ALA A 110 -0.23 -4.29 8.56
N LYS A 111 -1.39 -4.55 9.17
CA LYS A 111 -2.67 -3.89 8.83
C LYS A 111 -2.60 -2.38 9.04
N SER A 112 -1.93 -1.91 10.08
CA SER A 112 -1.74 -0.47 10.30
C SER A 112 -1.01 0.17 9.11
N TYR A 113 0.06 -0.44 8.61
CA TYR A 113 0.75 0.07 7.43
C TYR A 113 -0.09 -0.05 6.15
N TYR A 114 -0.92 -1.09 6.02
CA TYR A 114 -1.89 -1.20 4.93
C TYR A 114 -2.85 0.00 4.90
N GLU A 115 -3.36 0.45 6.06
CA GLU A 115 -4.26 1.62 6.14
C GLU A 115 -3.57 2.95 5.76
N LEU A 116 -2.23 3.02 5.87
CA LEU A 116 -1.45 4.17 5.43
C LEU A 116 -1.20 4.19 3.93
N SER A 117 -1.38 3.06 3.23
CA SER A 117 -1.08 2.95 1.81
C SER A 117 -1.95 3.91 0.98
N PRO A 118 -1.36 4.91 0.30
CA PRO A 118 -2.12 5.90 -0.43
C PRO A 118 -2.71 5.33 -1.72
N ARG A 119 -3.47 6.16 -2.46
CA ARG A 119 -3.92 5.82 -3.82
C ARG A 119 -2.73 5.63 -4.78
N TYR A 120 -2.92 4.81 -5.82
CA TYR A 120 -1.85 4.38 -6.74
C TYR A 120 -1.03 5.52 -7.39
N SER A 121 -1.65 6.69 -7.60
CA SER A 121 -1.00 7.82 -8.28
C SER A 121 0.04 8.53 -7.41
N LEU A 122 0.00 8.36 -6.09
CA LEU A 122 0.95 8.99 -5.14
C LEU A 122 2.17 8.10 -4.90
N ASP A 123 3.14 8.62 -4.14
CA ASP A 123 4.29 7.85 -3.66
C ASP A 123 3.86 6.55 -2.97
N GLN A 124 4.60 5.45 -3.16
CA GLN A 124 4.20 4.12 -2.70
C GLN A 124 5.06 3.58 -1.54
N THR A 125 5.83 4.42 -0.85
CA THR A 125 6.70 3.99 0.26
C THR A 125 5.92 3.24 1.35
N ASP A 126 4.76 3.74 1.77
CA ASP A 126 3.93 3.06 2.77
C ASP A 126 3.29 1.77 2.23
N THR A 127 2.98 1.71 0.94
CA THR A 127 2.50 0.49 0.27
C THR A 127 3.55 -0.62 0.32
N ASP A 128 4.80 -0.28 0.02
CA ASP A 128 5.92 -1.23 0.04
C ASP A 128 6.22 -1.72 1.46
N LYS A 129 6.16 -0.81 2.43
CA LYS A 129 6.28 -1.16 3.85
C LYS A 129 5.16 -2.12 4.28
N ALA A 130 3.92 -1.84 3.90
CA ALA A 130 2.78 -2.70 4.22
C ALA A 130 2.93 -4.10 3.58
N LEU A 131 3.28 -4.19 2.30
CA LEU A 131 3.53 -5.46 1.62
C LEU A 131 4.63 -6.29 2.31
N LEU A 132 5.74 -5.65 2.69
CA LEU A 132 6.81 -6.32 3.42
C LEU A 132 6.33 -6.91 4.75
N LYS A 133 5.52 -6.15 5.50
CA LYS A 133 5.01 -6.57 6.82
C LYS A 133 3.96 -7.67 6.69
N LEU A 134 3.06 -7.56 5.72
CA LEU A 134 2.07 -8.59 5.39
C LEU A 134 2.75 -9.89 4.96
N GLN A 135 3.76 -9.81 4.08
CA GLN A 135 4.48 -11.00 3.62
C GLN A 135 5.25 -11.68 4.76
N ASN A 136 5.87 -10.89 5.65
CA ASN A 136 6.49 -11.44 6.86
C ASN A 136 5.45 -12.18 7.71
N PHE A 137 4.29 -11.58 7.95
CA PHE A 137 3.21 -12.22 8.69
C PHE A 137 2.75 -13.54 8.03
N ILE A 138 2.47 -13.52 6.72
CA ILE A 138 2.04 -14.69 5.93
C ILE A 138 3.07 -15.82 6.02
N ASN A 139 4.36 -15.49 5.90
CA ASN A 139 5.44 -16.49 5.96
C ASN A 139 5.64 -17.05 7.37
N THR A 140 5.44 -16.22 8.40
CA THR A 140 5.67 -16.59 9.80
C THR A 140 4.51 -17.40 10.37
N TYR A 141 3.26 -17.09 9.99
CA TYR A 141 2.06 -17.76 10.48
C TYR A 141 1.16 -18.25 9.35
N PRO A 142 1.58 -19.29 8.60
CA PRO A 142 0.84 -19.82 7.46
C PRO A 142 -0.51 -20.46 7.85
N ASP A 143 -0.71 -20.82 9.12
CA ASP A 143 -1.95 -21.44 9.62
C ASP A 143 -2.82 -20.47 10.45
N SER A 144 -2.52 -19.16 10.41
CA SER A 144 -3.22 -18.14 11.18
C SER A 144 -4.67 -17.94 10.73
N GLU A 145 -5.57 -17.67 11.67
CA GLU A 145 -6.94 -17.20 11.38
C GLU A 145 -6.99 -15.90 10.57
N TYR A 146 -5.95 -15.05 10.66
CA TYR A 146 -5.85 -13.80 9.91
C TYR A 146 -5.26 -13.97 8.51
N LEU A 147 -4.78 -15.17 8.15
CA LEU A 147 -4.13 -15.43 6.87
C LEU A 147 -5.01 -15.04 5.67
N PRO A 148 -6.31 -15.38 5.61
CA PRO A 148 -7.15 -14.99 4.46
C PRO A 148 -7.21 -13.47 4.28
N GLN A 149 -7.33 -12.74 5.40
CA GLN A 149 -7.38 -11.28 5.37
C GLN A 149 -6.04 -10.66 4.96
N ALA A 150 -4.91 -11.19 5.47
CA ALA A 150 -3.58 -10.73 5.09
C ALA A 150 -3.30 -10.94 3.59
N ASN A 151 -3.73 -12.08 3.03
CA ASN A 151 -3.60 -12.37 1.60
C ASN A 151 -4.44 -11.43 0.74
N ILE A 152 -5.67 -11.10 1.15
CA ILE A 152 -6.51 -10.11 0.46
C ILE A 152 -5.82 -8.75 0.45
N MET A 153 -5.35 -8.28 1.61
CA MET A 153 -4.63 -7.00 1.71
C MET A 153 -3.37 -6.98 0.83
N ALA A 154 -2.56 -8.04 0.86
CA ALA A 154 -1.37 -8.15 0.04
C ALA A 154 -1.70 -8.14 -1.46
N LYS A 155 -2.78 -8.81 -1.86
CA LYS A 155 -3.24 -8.81 -3.25
C LYS A 155 -3.70 -7.43 -3.70
N GLU A 156 -4.49 -6.73 -2.88
CA GLU A 156 -4.95 -5.37 -3.17
C GLU A 156 -3.79 -4.38 -3.33
N LEU A 157 -2.80 -4.43 -2.44
CA LEU A 157 -1.61 -3.57 -2.53
C LEU A 157 -0.75 -3.91 -3.75
N THR A 158 -0.57 -5.20 -4.06
CA THR A 158 0.14 -5.63 -5.26
C THR A 158 -0.58 -5.13 -6.52
N THR A 159 -1.90 -5.32 -6.62
CA THR A 159 -2.70 -4.81 -7.75
C THR A 159 -2.69 -3.28 -7.83
N LYS A 160 -2.59 -2.58 -6.70
CA LYS A 160 -2.40 -1.12 -6.69
C LYS A 160 -1.07 -0.71 -7.34
N LYS A 161 0.02 -1.44 -7.06
CA LYS A 161 1.33 -1.22 -7.69
C LYS A 161 1.31 -1.56 -9.18
N GLU A 162 0.70 -2.69 -9.55
CA GLU A 162 0.47 -3.07 -10.95
C GLU A 162 -0.25 -1.93 -11.68
N ARG A 163 -1.36 -1.43 -11.14
CA ARG A 163 -2.10 -0.31 -11.75
C ARG A 163 -1.23 0.92 -11.94
N LYS A 164 -0.40 1.29 -10.96
CA LYS A 164 0.51 2.44 -11.11
C LYS A 164 1.47 2.27 -12.27
N ALA A 165 2.15 1.12 -12.36
CA ALA A 165 3.09 0.84 -13.43
C ALA A 165 2.40 0.80 -14.80
N PHE A 166 1.22 0.17 -14.86
CA PHE A 166 0.40 0.11 -16.05
C PHE A 166 0.00 1.51 -16.58
N GLU A 167 -0.50 2.39 -15.71
CA GLU A 167 -0.93 3.73 -16.11
C GLU A 167 0.25 4.62 -16.54
N ILE A 168 1.43 4.46 -15.94
CA ILE A 168 2.65 5.13 -16.39
C ILE A 168 3.02 4.68 -17.81
N ALA A 169 3.05 3.37 -18.04
CA ALA A 169 3.39 2.80 -19.33
C ALA A 169 2.39 3.25 -20.42
N LYS A 170 1.09 3.20 -20.12
CA LYS A 170 0.02 3.67 -20.99
C LYS A 170 0.12 5.16 -21.30
N GLN A 171 0.50 5.99 -20.32
CA GLN A 171 0.72 7.40 -20.54
C GLN A 171 1.88 7.65 -21.51
N PHE A 172 2.99 6.92 -21.38
CA PHE A 172 4.09 7.01 -22.34
C PHE A 172 3.67 6.57 -23.74
N THR A 173 2.94 5.46 -23.88
CA THR A 173 2.44 5.01 -25.18
C THR A 173 1.56 6.07 -25.83
N LYS A 174 0.64 6.67 -25.06
CA LYS A 174 -0.20 7.77 -25.55
C LYS A 174 0.64 8.96 -26.01
N LEU A 175 1.67 9.36 -25.26
CA LEU A 175 2.55 10.46 -25.69
C LEU A 175 3.35 10.10 -26.96
N GLY A 176 3.76 8.84 -27.09
CA GLY A 176 4.48 8.34 -28.26
C GLY A 176 3.67 8.37 -29.57
N GLU A 177 2.34 8.44 -29.50
CA GLU A 177 1.48 8.62 -30.67
C GLU A 177 1.51 10.05 -31.23
N PHE A 178 1.72 11.07 -30.38
CA PHE A 178 1.55 12.48 -30.76
C PHE A 178 2.85 13.30 -30.75
N TYR A 179 3.87 12.85 -30.01
CA TYR A 179 5.06 13.65 -29.72
C TYR A 179 6.34 12.97 -30.24
N THR A 180 7.45 13.20 -29.55
CA THR A 180 8.79 12.76 -29.95
C THR A 180 8.95 11.25 -29.91
N LEU A 181 9.83 10.74 -30.78
CA LEU A 181 10.16 9.32 -30.90
C LEU A 181 10.62 8.70 -29.56
N ASP A 182 11.25 9.50 -28.70
CA ASP A 182 11.79 9.10 -27.39
C ASP A 182 10.70 8.62 -26.40
N TYR A 183 9.47 9.09 -26.55
CA TYR A 183 8.35 8.60 -25.74
C TYR A 183 8.00 7.15 -26.06
N ASN A 184 8.14 6.71 -27.32
CA ASN A 184 7.92 5.30 -27.65
C ASN A 184 9.01 4.40 -27.05
N ILE A 185 10.26 4.87 -26.99
CA ILE A 185 11.36 4.15 -26.32
C ILE A 185 11.07 4.02 -24.82
N SER A 186 10.64 5.11 -24.18
CA SER A 186 10.26 5.13 -22.77
C SER A 186 9.05 4.24 -22.50
N ALA A 187 8.07 4.23 -23.41
CA ALA A 187 6.90 3.36 -23.33
C ALA A 187 7.32 1.89 -23.38
N ILE A 188 8.12 1.49 -24.38
CA ILE A 188 8.59 0.10 -24.52
C ILE A 188 9.33 -0.35 -23.25
N ALA A 189 10.24 0.47 -22.73
CA ALA A 189 10.96 0.16 -21.50
C ALA A 189 10.01 0.00 -20.29
N ALA A 190 9.03 0.89 -20.13
CA ALA A 190 8.05 0.80 -19.04
C ALA A 190 7.14 -0.42 -19.16
N LEU A 191 6.74 -0.80 -20.38
CA LEU A 191 5.94 -1.97 -20.67
C LEU A 191 6.72 -3.28 -20.44
N ASP A 192 8.01 -3.30 -20.80
CA ASP A 192 8.88 -4.45 -20.55
C ASP A 192 9.14 -4.66 -19.06
N ASN A 193 9.42 -3.57 -18.32
CA ASN A 193 9.51 -3.61 -16.87
C ASN A 193 8.20 -4.15 -16.26
N PHE A 194 7.04 -3.69 -16.75
CA PHE A 194 5.76 -4.22 -16.28
C PHE A 194 5.62 -5.73 -16.51
N ILE A 195 5.92 -6.22 -17.72
CA ILE A 195 5.79 -7.65 -18.06
C ILE A 195 6.74 -8.50 -17.20
N SER A 196 7.94 -7.99 -16.92
CA SER A 196 8.94 -8.62 -16.06
C SER A 196 8.50 -8.66 -14.60
N ASP A 197 8.07 -7.51 -14.05
CA ASP A 197 7.76 -7.35 -12.63
C ASP A 197 6.40 -7.95 -12.24
N PHE A 198 5.45 -7.98 -13.19
CA PHE A 198 4.06 -8.38 -12.94
C PHE A 198 3.54 -9.42 -13.96
N PRO A 199 4.19 -10.59 -14.10
CA PRO A 199 3.88 -11.58 -15.15
C PRO A 199 2.50 -12.23 -15.01
N GLY A 200 1.87 -12.13 -13.83
CA GLY A 200 0.51 -12.61 -13.53
C GLY A 200 -0.54 -11.50 -13.39
N SER A 201 -0.23 -10.27 -13.76
CA SER A 201 -1.16 -9.15 -13.62
C SER A 201 -2.36 -9.26 -14.57
N ILE A 202 -3.51 -8.79 -14.08
CA ILE A 202 -4.73 -8.62 -14.87
C ILE A 202 -4.56 -7.63 -16.04
N TYR A 203 -3.55 -6.74 -15.99
CA TYR A 203 -3.29 -5.76 -17.05
C TYR A 203 -2.39 -6.30 -18.17
N LYS A 204 -1.86 -7.53 -18.04
CA LYS A 204 -0.86 -8.08 -18.96
C LYS A 204 -1.28 -8.07 -20.43
N GLU A 205 -2.53 -8.41 -20.72
CA GLU A 205 -3.06 -8.40 -22.10
C GLU A 205 -3.01 -6.98 -22.69
N GLU A 206 -3.51 -5.98 -21.95
CA GLU A 206 -3.50 -4.59 -22.43
C GLU A 206 -2.07 -4.06 -22.52
N VAL A 207 -1.18 -4.41 -21.59
CA VAL A 207 0.24 -4.03 -21.65
C VAL A 207 0.92 -4.59 -22.90
N MET A 208 0.70 -5.86 -23.24
CA MET A 208 1.23 -6.42 -24.48
C MET A 208 0.68 -5.73 -25.72
N TYR A 209 -0.61 -5.37 -25.72
CA TYR A 209 -1.19 -4.58 -26.80
C TYR A 209 -0.62 -3.15 -26.89
N GLN A 210 -0.43 -2.46 -25.75
CA GLN A 210 0.24 -1.16 -25.71
C GLN A 210 1.68 -1.26 -26.23
N LYS A 211 2.35 -2.40 -26.02
CA LYS A 211 3.70 -2.64 -26.58
C LYS A 211 3.66 -2.73 -28.09
N VAL A 212 2.68 -3.42 -28.68
CA VAL A 212 2.46 -3.42 -30.14
C VAL A 212 2.33 -1.99 -30.65
N ILE A 213 1.47 -1.17 -30.03
CA ILE A 213 1.30 0.25 -30.41
C ILE A 213 2.65 1.00 -30.36
N ALA A 214 3.35 0.96 -29.23
CA ALA A 214 4.59 1.70 -29.03
C ALA A 214 5.69 1.27 -30.02
N THR A 215 5.85 -0.05 -30.25
CA THR A 215 6.83 -0.58 -31.22
C THR A 215 6.47 -0.21 -32.65
N THR A 216 5.20 -0.29 -33.05
CA THR A 216 4.76 0.10 -34.40
C THR A 216 4.97 1.59 -34.63
N ASN A 217 4.58 2.44 -33.67
CA ASN A 217 4.77 3.89 -33.76
C ASN A 217 6.26 4.25 -33.85
N LEU A 218 7.11 3.60 -33.04
CA LEU A 218 8.56 3.77 -33.12
C LEU A 218 9.09 3.39 -34.50
N ALA A 219 8.70 2.23 -35.02
CA ALA A 219 9.17 1.71 -36.31
C ALA A 219 8.79 2.62 -37.48
N LEU A 220 7.51 2.99 -37.58
CA LEU A 220 6.99 3.76 -38.72
C LEU A 220 7.52 5.20 -38.77
N ASN A 221 7.96 5.75 -37.64
CA ASN A 221 8.54 7.09 -37.56
C ASN A 221 10.08 7.09 -37.48
N SER A 222 10.72 5.95 -37.76
CA SER A 222 12.18 5.82 -37.70
C SER A 222 12.88 6.28 -38.98
N THR A 223 14.17 6.60 -38.85
CA THR A 223 15.07 6.76 -39.99
C THR A 223 15.29 5.42 -40.71
N ALA A 224 15.57 5.46 -42.00
CA ALA A 224 15.68 4.26 -42.85
C ALA A 224 16.64 3.19 -42.30
N ASN A 225 17.76 3.61 -41.71
CA ASN A 225 18.78 2.71 -41.13
C ASN A 225 18.35 2.01 -39.83
N LYS A 226 17.30 2.49 -39.15
CA LYS A 226 16.76 1.88 -37.92
C LYS A 226 15.40 1.22 -38.13
N MET A 227 14.72 1.60 -39.21
CA MET A 227 13.33 1.23 -39.47
C MET A 227 13.17 -0.28 -39.63
N GLU A 228 14.02 -0.96 -40.41
CA GLU A 228 13.90 -2.39 -40.67
C GLU A 228 13.90 -3.22 -39.38
N GLN A 229 14.92 -3.05 -38.53
CA GLN A 229 14.99 -3.75 -37.24
C GLN A 229 13.77 -3.45 -36.37
N ARG A 230 13.35 -2.18 -36.28
CA ARG A 230 12.20 -1.78 -35.46
C ARG A 230 10.87 -2.33 -35.98
N LEU A 231 10.74 -2.54 -37.29
CA LEU A 231 9.58 -3.22 -37.87
C LEU A 231 9.56 -4.70 -37.46
N PHE A 232 10.73 -5.37 -37.42
CA PHE A 232 10.82 -6.73 -36.88
C PHE A 232 10.48 -6.77 -35.38
N ASP A 233 10.95 -5.80 -34.59
CA ASP A 233 10.60 -5.70 -33.16
C ASP A 233 9.07 -5.54 -32.97
N ALA A 234 8.43 -4.73 -33.83
CA ALA A 234 6.97 -4.56 -33.82
C ALA A 234 6.23 -5.84 -34.21
N GLN A 235 6.74 -6.57 -35.21
CA GLN A 235 6.21 -7.87 -35.59
C GLN A 235 6.35 -8.90 -34.46
N GLU A 236 7.47 -8.89 -33.74
CA GLU A 236 7.70 -9.76 -32.58
C GLU A 236 6.74 -9.43 -31.42
N ALA A 237 6.52 -8.15 -31.13
CA ALA A 237 5.55 -7.73 -30.12
C ALA A 237 4.13 -8.23 -30.46
N TYR A 238 3.71 -8.10 -31.73
CA TYR A 238 2.43 -8.62 -32.20
C TYR A 238 2.33 -10.15 -32.06
N LYS A 239 3.34 -10.89 -32.52
CA LYS A 239 3.41 -12.35 -32.38
C LYS A 239 3.33 -12.78 -30.92
N THR A 240 4.01 -12.06 -30.04
CA THR A 240 4.01 -12.33 -28.60
C THR A 240 2.62 -12.13 -27.99
N LEU A 241 1.92 -11.04 -28.35
CA LEU A 241 0.52 -10.82 -27.94
C LEU A 241 -0.37 -11.97 -28.40
N LYS A 242 -0.34 -12.32 -29.69
CA LYS A 242 -1.16 -13.40 -30.26
C LYS A 242 -0.85 -14.78 -29.67
N LYS A 243 0.41 -15.05 -29.32
CA LYS A 243 0.82 -16.29 -28.67
C LYS A 243 0.28 -16.41 -27.25
N ASN A 244 0.35 -15.32 -26.47
CA ASN A 244 -0.11 -15.33 -25.07
C ASN A 244 -1.64 -15.18 -24.95
N PHE A 245 -2.26 -14.47 -25.90
CA PHE A 245 -3.69 -14.17 -25.93
C PHE A 245 -4.25 -14.39 -27.34
N PRO A 246 -4.47 -15.66 -27.76
CA PRO A 246 -4.98 -15.98 -29.10
C PRO A 246 -6.32 -15.30 -29.43
N GLU A 247 -7.18 -15.12 -28.42
CA GLU A 247 -8.48 -14.46 -28.51
C GLU A 247 -8.47 -13.07 -27.86
N THR A 248 -7.38 -12.31 -28.05
CA THR A 248 -7.28 -10.99 -27.45
C THR A 248 -8.43 -10.06 -27.86
N LYS A 249 -8.96 -9.30 -26.91
CA LYS A 249 -10.02 -8.30 -27.18
C LYS A 249 -9.54 -7.16 -28.09
N TYR A 250 -8.22 -7.05 -28.31
CA TYR A 250 -7.60 -6.06 -29.19
C TYR A 250 -7.37 -6.55 -30.62
N GLN A 251 -7.86 -7.73 -30.98
CA GLN A 251 -7.54 -8.42 -32.24
C GLN A 251 -7.54 -7.50 -33.47
N LYS A 252 -8.68 -6.90 -33.76
CA LYS A 252 -8.84 -6.03 -34.94
C LYS A 252 -7.82 -4.89 -34.97
N LYS A 253 -7.61 -4.23 -33.83
CA LYS A 253 -6.69 -3.09 -33.75
C LYS A 253 -5.23 -3.53 -33.87
N ALA A 254 -4.88 -4.69 -33.32
CA ALA A 254 -3.53 -5.24 -33.43
C ALA A 254 -3.22 -5.68 -34.87
N ASP A 255 -4.19 -6.32 -35.55
CA ASP A 255 -4.08 -6.75 -36.94
C ASP A 255 -3.93 -5.54 -37.88
N ASP A 256 -4.70 -4.47 -37.66
CA ASP A 256 -4.60 -3.22 -38.42
C ASP A 256 -3.19 -2.59 -38.32
N LEU A 257 -2.56 -2.65 -37.13
CA LEU A 257 -1.18 -2.19 -36.93
C LEU A 257 -0.17 -3.11 -37.62
N MET A 258 -0.38 -4.43 -37.53
CA MET A 258 0.49 -5.42 -38.18
C MET A 258 0.46 -5.26 -39.71
N GLY A 259 -0.69 -5.01 -40.31
CA GLY A 259 -0.80 -4.76 -41.74
C GLY A 259 0.00 -3.54 -42.21
N LYS A 260 0.10 -2.48 -41.38
CA LYS A 260 0.98 -1.33 -41.66
C LYS A 260 2.46 -1.72 -41.60
N VAL A 261 2.84 -2.51 -40.60
CA VAL A 261 4.22 -3.01 -40.43
C VAL A 261 4.62 -3.90 -41.61
N GLU A 262 3.76 -4.86 -42.01
CA GLU A 262 3.99 -5.76 -43.16
C GLU A 262 4.14 -4.99 -44.46
N LYS A 263 3.25 -4.02 -44.71
CA LYS A 263 3.36 -3.16 -45.89
C LYS A 263 4.69 -2.42 -45.94
N GLN A 264 5.20 -1.94 -44.81
CA GLN A 264 6.48 -1.25 -44.76
C GLN A 264 7.67 -2.21 -44.93
N LEU A 265 7.59 -3.44 -44.40
CA LEU A 265 8.62 -4.48 -44.54
C LEU A 265 8.82 -4.94 -45.98
N GLN A 266 7.80 -4.85 -46.85
CA GLN A 266 7.92 -5.16 -48.27
C GLN A 266 9.02 -4.33 -48.98
N ASN A 267 9.34 -3.14 -48.46
CA ASN A 267 10.41 -2.29 -49.01
C ASN A 267 11.83 -2.86 -48.75
N TYR A 268 11.96 -3.83 -47.86
CA TYR A 268 13.22 -4.47 -47.47
C TYR A 268 13.37 -5.92 -47.98
N SER A 269 12.29 -6.49 -48.51
CA SER A 269 12.29 -7.83 -49.10
C SER A 269 12.80 -7.75 -50.54
N LYS A 270 14.13 -7.67 -50.71
CA LYS A 270 14.83 -7.80 -52.00
C LYS A 270 15.53 -9.14 -52.11
#